data_AF-A0AAW5TPE0-F1
#
_entry.id   AF-A0AAW5TPE0-F1
#
_cell.length_a   1.000
_cell.length_b   1.000
_cell.length_c   1.000
_cell.angle_alpha   90.00
_cell.angle_beta   90.00
_cell.angle_gamma   90.00
#
_symmetry.space_group_name_H-M   'P 1'
#
loop_
_entity.id
_entity.type
_entity.pdbx_description
1 polymer ?
#
loop_
_entity_poly.entity_id
_entity_poly.type
_entity_poly.pdbx_seq_one_letter_code
_entity_poly.pdbx_strand_id
1 'polypeptide(L)'
;MKNIKYLFLLLMGLVVGFAFTACSDDDDDPVRFKVLNPELTFEGVGGTQTLSVQSPEKPTLTITEGSDFLTLAEASVEGDVYNYDVTLAANPGEESRTASIRVVAGTSRKDVAISQNVQPVKVPTGEMTHSAKELAALMYAGINIGNTMECPADEGAWSGYKVNEEYIKGLKAAGFNAVRIPCAWDSYITDKTSFEIDAKWLDRVARVVSWCIQNDMYVVLNSHWDNGWLEDNIFDASKKDAINAEQKAIWTQIANKFKDYDEHLLFAACNEPGMNETSSKGKKWTDAEAVARVVEYEQTMIDAVRATGGNNAKRTLIVQGLGTSIAETNDHMIALPTDAAEDRLMVEVHFYEPYQFALMEEDASWGKCYYFWGKDNQVAGSDRNTPDAFAEAWVDASMKKMYDKYVSKGIPCIIGEYSAMFRNLSENQDIHDKSVAYYGEYVTKVAKNNGCVPFYWETGSVINRKDGSVKKQAVVDGLMKGAQEGKYPW
;
A
#
# COMPACT_ATOMS: atom_id res chain seq x y z
N MET A 1 35.32 -20.13 41.56
CA MET A 1 36.04 -21.28 40.96
C MET A 1 35.55 -21.44 39.51
N LYS A 2 36.44 -21.19 38.53
CA LYS A 2 36.57 -21.84 37.18
C LYS A 2 35.26 -22.32 36.48
N ASN A 3 34.85 -21.91 35.26
CA ASN A 3 35.57 -21.88 33.97
C ASN A 3 34.81 -21.15 32.82
N ILE A 4 35.54 -20.29 32.10
CA ILE A 4 35.68 -20.00 30.64
C ILE A 4 34.69 -20.59 29.58
N LYS A 5 34.26 -19.71 28.63
CA LYS A 5 34.14 -19.82 27.13
C LYS A 5 32.82 -19.14 26.64
N TYR A 6 32.69 -18.25 25.63
CA TYR A 6 33.51 -17.69 24.55
C TYR A 6 33.10 -16.23 24.27
N LEU A 7 34.01 -15.52 23.61
CA LEU A 7 34.06 -14.09 23.27
C LEU A 7 33.64 -13.88 21.79
N PHE A 8 32.86 -12.86 21.47
CA PHE A 8 32.91 -12.17 20.18
C PHE A 8 32.81 -10.66 20.46
N LEU A 9 33.89 -9.94 20.15
CA LEU A 9 34.06 -8.51 20.43
C LEU A 9 34.36 -7.79 19.12
N LEU A 10 33.47 -6.87 18.76
CA LEU A 10 33.73 -5.75 17.87
C LEU A 10 34.72 -4.82 18.57
N LEU A 11 35.84 -4.46 17.91
CA LEU A 11 36.61 -3.30 18.31
C LEU A 11 37.14 -2.54 17.10
N MET A 12 36.63 -1.32 16.97
CA MET A 12 37.18 -0.20 16.22
C MET A 12 38.60 0.08 16.70
N GLY A 13 39.60 -0.05 15.82
CA GLY A 13 40.99 0.28 16.08
C GLY A 13 41.37 1.62 15.45
N LEU A 14 41.42 2.65 16.28
CA LEU A 14 42.03 3.95 16.00
C LEU A 14 43.56 3.77 16.09
N VAL A 15 44.29 3.99 14.98
CA VAL A 15 45.77 3.91 14.98
C VAL A 15 46.35 5.32 14.89
N VAL A 16 47.03 5.70 15.98
CA VAL A 16 47.85 6.89 16.17
C VAL A 16 49.14 6.76 15.36
N GLY A 17 49.56 7.87 14.76
CA GLY A 17 50.79 7.97 13.98
C GLY A 17 52.06 7.75 14.80
N PHE A 18 53.03 7.08 14.17
CA PHE A 18 54.45 7.24 14.45
C PHE A 18 55.17 7.32 13.12
N ALA A 19 55.83 8.46 12.88
CA ALA A 19 56.76 8.65 11.79
C ALA A 19 58.02 7.81 12.07
N PHE A 20 58.31 6.89 11.16
CA PHE A 20 59.66 6.38 10.95
C PHE A 20 60.01 6.63 9.48
N THR A 21 60.89 7.61 9.27
CA THR A 21 61.71 7.72 8.07
C THR A 21 62.62 6.48 8.01
N ALA A 22 62.35 5.59 7.07
CA ALA A 22 63.27 4.58 6.63
C ALA A 22 63.43 4.76 5.11
N CYS A 23 64.54 5.35 4.71
CA CYS A 23 65.03 5.23 3.34
C CYS A 23 65.43 3.76 3.14
N SER A 24 64.81 3.07 2.20
CA SER A 24 65.33 1.84 1.62
C SER A 24 65.15 1.92 0.12
N ASP A 25 66.29 2.05 -0.55
CA ASP A 25 66.61 1.71 -1.93
C ASP A 25 65.45 1.62 -2.94
N ASP A 26 65.48 2.57 -3.89
CA ASP A 26 64.78 2.52 -5.17
C ASP A 26 65.26 1.29 -5.98
N ASP A 27 64.68 0.13 -5.71
CA ASP A 27 64.60 -0.95 -6.67
C ASP A 27 63.33 -0.76 -7.50
N ASP A 28 63.51 -0.39 -8.77
CA ASP A 28 62.51 -0.38 -9.85
C ASP A 28 61.89 -1.79 -9.98
N ASP A 29 60.91 -2.10 -9.14
CA ASP A 29 60.05 -3.27 -9.33
C ASP A 29 59.20 -2.97 -10.59
N PRO A 30 59.31 -3.74 -11.68
CA PRO A 30 58.66 -3.39 -12.93
C PRO A 30 57.16 -3.26 -12.70
N VAL A 31 56.59 -2.09 -13.04
CA VAL A 31 55.15 -1.77 -12.89
C VAL A 31 54.31 -2.97 -13.32
N ARG A 32 53.68 -3.64 -12.33
CA ARG A 32 52.82 -4.80 -12.57
C ARG A 32 51.39 -4.34 -12.71
N PHE A 33 50.70 -4.90 -13.71
CA PHE A 33 49.27 -4.72 -13.87
C PHE A 33 48.53 -5.01 -12.55
N LYS A 34 47.79 -4.02 -12.05
CA LYS A 34 47.00 -4.14 -10.82
C LYS A 34 45.76 -3.26 -10.91
N VAL A 35 44.60 -3.86 -10.68
CA VAL A 35 43.38 -3.10 -10.36
C VAL A 35 43.43 -2.75 -8.88
N LEU A 36 43.45 -1.46 -8.56
CA LEU A 36 43.67 -0.97 -7.20
C LEU A 36 42.42 -1.17 -6.32
N ASN A 37 41.25 -1.13 -6.92
CA ASN A 37 39.94 -1.36 -6.30
C ASN A 37 39.15 -2.40 -7.12
N PRO A 38 39.37 -3.70 -6.86
CA PRO A 38 38.81 -4.78 -7.66
C PRO A 38 37.32 -5.06 -7.41
N GLU A 39 36.69 -4.32 -6.49
CA GLU A 39 35.28 -4.40 -6.14
C GLU A 39 34.74 -2.97 -5.96
N LEU A 40 33.55 -2.70 -6.49
CA LEU A 40 32.82 -1.45 -6.27
C LEU A 40 31.41 -1.76 -5.76
N THR A 41 30.97 -1.03 -4.74
CA THR A 41 29.62 -1.15 -4.21
C THR A 41 28.92 0.19 -4.27
N PHE A 42 27.75 0.22 -4.89
CA PHE A 42 26.94 1.42 -5.06
C PHE A 42 25.67 1.36 -4.22
N GLU A 43 25.26 2.51 -3.71
CA GLU A 43 23.91 2.68 -3.18
C GLU A 43 22.89 2.60 -4.32
N GLY A 44 21.66 2.25 -3.98
CA GLY A 44 20.60 2.08 -4.96
C GLY A 44 20.17 3.36 -5.67
N VAL A 45 20.54 4.54 -5.17
CA VAL A 45 20.34 5.82 -5.88
C VAL A 45 21.25 5.98 -7.10
N GLY A 46 22.27 5.12 -7.26
CA GLY A 46 23.26 5.24 -8.32
C GLY A 46 24.32 6.30 -8.04
N GLY A 47 25.07 6.68 -9.06
CA GLY A 47 26.16 7.65 -8.97
C GLY A 47 27.43 7.18 -9.67
N THR A 48 28.54 7.90 -9.44
CA THR A 48 29.83 7.65 -10.08
C THR A 48 30.88 7.30 -9.03
N GLN A 49 31.68 6.27 -9.29
CA GLN A 49 32.89 5.96 -8.54
C GLN A 49 34.07 5.75 -9.49
N THR A 50 35.28 6.01 -9.03
CA THR A 50 36.49 5.87 -9.83
C THR A 50 37.05 4.45 -9.71
N LEU A 51 37.33 3.79 -10.83
CA LEU A 51 38.12 2.56 -10.95
C LEU A 51 39.54 2.92 -11.37
N SER A 52 40.53 2.52 -10.56
CA SER A 52 41.94 2.84 -10.81
C SER A 52 42.72 1.58 -11.19
N VAL A 53 43.44 1.67 -12.31
CA VAL A 53 44.24 0.57 -12.85
C VAL A 53 45.68 1.03 -13.01
N GLN A 54 46.58 0.45 -12.23
CA GLN A 54 48.02 0.62 -12.40
C GLN A 54 48.52 -0.33 -13.50
N SER A 55 49.12 0.20 -14.56
CA SER A 55 49.58 -0.59 -15.70
C SER A 55 50.67 0.12 -16.51
N PRO A 56 51.66 -0.60 -17.04
CA PRO A 56 52.70 0.00 -17.88
C PRO A 56 52.18 0.47 -19.25
N GLU A 57 50.99 0.01 -19.66
CA GLU A 57 50.33 0.42 -20.90
C GLU A 57 48.86 0.74 -20.64
N LYS A 58 48.22 1.47 -21.55
CA LYS A 58 46.82 1.88 -21.37
C LYS A 58 45.90 0.64 -21.36
N PRO A 59 45.19 0.37 -20.25
CA PRO A 59 44.27 -0.75 -20.19
C PRO A 59 43.02 -0.47 -21.03
N THR A 60 42.40 -1.54 -21.54
CA THR A 60 41.07 -1.50 -22.16
C THR A 60 40.04 -2.06 -21.18
N LEU A 61 38.92 -1.36 -21.03
CA LEU A 61 37.81 -1.78 -20.17
C LEU A 61 36.59 -2.14 -21.02
N THR A 62 35.97 -3.27 -20.70
CA THR A 62 34.74 -3.73 -21.35
C THR A 62 33.71 -4.08 -20.29
N ILE A 63 32.50 -3.54 -20.41
CA ILE A 63 31.36 -3.96 -19.60
C ILE A 63 30.96 -5.36 -20.07
N THR A 64 31.11 -6.37 -19.20
CA THR A 64 30.72 -7.74 -19.52
C THR A 64 29.31 -8.07 -19.05
N GLU A 65 28.81 -7.37 -18.03
CA GLU A 65 27.45 -7.50 -17.49
C GLU A 65 26.94 -6.13 -17.02
N GLY A 66 25.64 -5.84 -17.18
CA GLY A 66 24.99 -4.61 -16.70
C GLY A 66 25.07 -3.39 -17.61
N SER A 67 25.28 -3.57 -18.92
CA SER A 67 25.41 -2.47 -19.90
C SER A 67 24.18 -1.58 -20.04
N ASP A 68 23.02 -2.03 -19.54
CA ASP A 68 21.76 -1.32 -19.50
C ASP A 68 21.67 -0.27 -18.38
N PHE A 69 22.50 -0.38 -17.33
CA PHE A 69 22.52 0.56 -16.20
C PHE A 69 23.92 1.06 -15.80
N LEU A 70 24.98 0.55 -16.41
CA LEU A 70 26.37 0.94 -16.17
C LEU A 70 26.97 1.62 -17.38
N THR A 71 27.70 2.72 -17.15
CA THR A 71 28.51 3.40 -18.17
C THR A 71 29.94 3.62 -17.70
N LEU A 72 30.87 3.70 -18.65
CA LEU A 72 32.30 3.92 -18.41
C LEU A 72 32.78 5.15 -19.15
N ALA A 73 33.58 5.98 -18.48
CA ALA A 73 34.30 7.07 -19.09
C ALA A 73 35.75 7.09 -18.61
N GLU A 74 36.68 7.48 -19.48
CA GLU A 74 38.06 7.76 -19.08
C GLU A 74 38.07 9.08 -18.28
N ALA A 75 38.72 9.07 -17.11
CA ALA A 75 38.73 10.21 -16.20
C ALA A 75 40.09 10.93 -16.22
N SER A 76 41.13 10.31 -15.66
CA SER A 76 42.47 10.92 -15.54
C SER A 76 43.56 9.87 -15.65
N VAL A 77 44.78 10.32 -15.94
CA VAL A 77 45.98 9.48 -15.96
C VAL A 77 47.05 10.16 -15.12
N GLU A 78 47.59 9.46 -14.14
CA GLU A 78 48.62 9.95 -13.22
C GLU A 78 49.78 8.94 -13.20
N GLY A 79 50.82 9.23 -13.98
CA GLY A 79 51.93 8.29 -14.17
C GLY A 79 51.47 7.02 -14.89
N ASP A 80 51.58 5.88 -14.22
CA ASP A 80 51.17 4.56 -14.68
C ASP A 80 49.76 4.16 -14.19
N VAL A 81 49.04 5.07 -13.53
CA VAL A 81 47.67 4.85 -13.04
C VAL A 81 46.66 5.48 -13.98
N TYR A 82 45.78 4.64 -14.53
CA TYR A 82 44.65 5.04 -15.37
C TYR A 82 43.36 4.98 -14.55
N ASN A 83 42.67 6.11 -14.44
CA ASN A 83 41.42 6.26 -13.72
C ASN A 83 40.24 6.29 -14.69
N TYR A 84 39.20 5.53 -14.36
CA TYR A 84 37.96 5.43 -15.12
C TYR A 84 36.76 5.75 -14.22
N ASP A 85 35.86 6.58 -14.70
CA ASP A 85 34.58 6.83 -14.05
C ASP A 85 33.62 5.68 -14.38
N VAL A 86 33.18 4.99 -13.34
CA VAL A 86 32.15 3.95 -13.39
C VAL A 86 30.86 4.56 -12.87
N THR A 87 29.88 4.76 -13.75
CA THR A 87 28.62 5.42 -13.41
C THR A 87 27.45 4.44 -13.52
N LEU A 88 26.68 4.30 -12.43
CA LEU A 88 25.47 3.49 -12.39
C LEU A 88 24.22 4.37 -12.32
N ALA A 89 23.20 4.03 -13.09
CA ALA A 89 21.84 4.56 -12.91
C ALA A 89 21.25 4.09 -11.56
N ALA A 90 20.18 4.74 -11.09
CA ALA A 90 19.43 4.27 -9.93
C ALA A 90 18.91 2.83 -10.16
N ASN A 91 18.78 2.07 -9.08
CA ASN A 91 18.17 0.74 -9.06
C ASN A 91 16.75 0.84 -8.47
N PRO A 92 15.72 1.12 -9.30
CA PRO A 92 14.33 1.19 -8.84
C PRO A 92 13.71 -0.20 -8.59
N GLY A 93 14.48 -1.28 -8.83
CA GLY A 93 14.02 -2.65 -8.67
C GLY A 93 13.81 -3.06 -7.22
N GLU A 94 13.46 -4.32 -7.01
CA GLU A 94 13.16 -4.86 -5.67
C GLU A 94 14.33 -5.63 -5.06
N GLU A 95 15.33 -5.93 -5.88
CA GLU A 95 16.51 -6.68 -5.48
C GLU A 95 17.79 -5.93 -5.84
N SER A 96 18.85 -6.17 -5.06
CA SER A 96 20.18 -5.71 -5.41
C SER A 96 20.60 -6.34 -6.74
N ARG A 97 21.35 -5.60 -7.55
CA ARG A 97 21.82 -6.07 -8.85
C ARG A 97 23.34 -6.04 -8.92
N THR A 98 23.89 -6.83 -9.83
CA THR A 98 25.34 -6.94 -10.05
C THR A 98 25.70 -6.61 -11.48
N ALA A 99 26.94 -6.12 -11.66
CA ALA A 99 27.56 -5.88 -12.96
C ALA A 99 29.03 -6.30 -12.90
N SER A 100 29.68 -6.36 -14.07
CA SER A 100 31.09 -6.74 -14.15
C SER A 100 31.79 -5.98 -15.26
N ILE A 101 33.01 -5.51 -14.96
CA ILE A 101 33.91 -4.87 -15.92
C ILE A 101 35.15 -5.74 -16.09
N ARG A 102 35.49 -6.06 -17.33
CA ARG A 102 36.75 -6.71 -17.68
C ARG A 102 37.81 -5.66 -18.02
N VAL A 103 38.91 -5.68 -17.28
CA VAL A 103 40.11 -4.86 -17.51
C VAL A 103 41.19 -5.72 -18.18
N VAL A 104 41.73 -5.26 -19.30
CA VAL A 104 42.81 -5.95 -20.05
C VAL A 104 43.95 -4.97 -20.32
N ALA A 105 45.18 -5.38 -19.99
CA ALA A 105 46.41 -4.72 -20.42
C ALA A 105 47.40 -5.80 -20.90
N GLY A 106 47.62 -5.85 -22.21
CA GLY A 106 48.47 -6.86 -22.84
C GLY A 106 47.93 -8.26 -22.62
N THR A 107 48.69 -9.11 -21.93
CA THR A 107 48.27 -10.48 -21.56
C THR A 107 47.59 -10.54 -20.19
N SER A 108 47.62 -9.45 -19.42
CA SER A 108 47.02 -9.40 -18.08
C SER A 108 45.53 -9.10 -18.17
N ARG A 109 44.75 -9.76 -17.33
CA ARG A 109 43.30 -9.55 -17.24
C ARG A 109 42.82 -9.57 -15.79
N LYS A 110 41.82 -8.75 -15.48
CA LYS A 110 41.09 -8.79 -14.22
C LYS A 110 39.64 -8.39 -14.44
N ASP A 111 38.73 -9.18 -13.87
CA ASP A 111 37.32 -8.82 -13.79
C ASP A 111 37.07 -8.09 -12.46
N VAL A 112 36.32 -6.99 -12.52
CA VAL A 112 35.95 -6.12 -11.41
C VAL A 112 34.47 -6.33 -11.16
N ALA A 113 34.15 -6.84 -9.97
CA ALA A 113 32.78 -7.08 -9.56
C ALA A 113 32.14 -5.78 -9.07
N ILE A 114 30.89 -5.55 -9.47
CA ILE A 114 30.11 -4.39 -9.05
C ILE A 114 28.80 -4.88 -8.45
N SER A 115 28.46 -4.36 -7.28
CA SER A 115 27.16 -4.56 -6.65
C SER A 115 26.45 -3.22 -6.47
N GLN A 116 25.13 -3.23 -6.63
CA GLN A 116 24.29 -2.07 -6.35
C GLN A 116 23.08 -2.49 -5.52
N ASN A 117 22.88 -1.79 -4.41
CA ASN A 117 21.71 -1.97 -3.54
C ASN A 117 20.42 -1.54 -4.24
N VAL A 118 19.28 -1.86 -3.63
CA VAL A 118 17.99 -1.31 -4.04
C VAL A 118 17.89 0.15 -3.64
N GLN A 119 17.23 0.97 -4.47
CA GLN A 119 16.97 2.37 -4.11
C GLN A 119 16.15 2.44 -2.81
N PRO A 120 16.62 3.17 -1.79
CA PRO A 120 15.91 3.29 -0.54
C PRO A 120 14.58 4.02 -0.76
N VAL A 121 13.55 3.55 -0.06
CA VAL A 121 12.24 4.18 -0.05
C VAL A 121 12.34 5.54 0.61
N LYS A 122 12.09 6.61 -0.15
CA LYS A 122 12.06 7.96 0.40
C LYS A 122 10.75 8.17 1.16
N VAL A 123 10.81 8.10 2.49
CA VAL A 123 9.69 8.41 3.38
C VAL A 123 9.45 9.93 3.35
N PRO A 124 8.27 10.39 2.88
CA PRO A 124 7.96 11.82 2.93
C PRO A 124 7.81 12.28 4.38
N THR A 125 8.50 13.37 4.73
CA THR A 125 8.44 13.98 6.05
C THR A 125 7.37 15.06 6.09
N GLY A 126 6.56 15.06 7.14
CA GLY A 126 5.50 16.03 7.36
C GLY A 126 5.02 16.00 8.81
N GLU A 127 4.02 16.81 9.10
CA GLU A 127 3.47 16.98 10.45
C GLU A 127 2.29 16.03 10.71
N MET A 128 1.93 15.88 12.00
CA MET A 128 0.74 15.13 12.45
C MET A 128 -0.30 16.09 13.04
N THR A 129 -0.66 17.14 12.29
CA THR A 129 -1.38 18.30 12.80
C THR A 129 -2.89 18.18 12.73
N HIS A 130 -3.42 17.59 11.66
CA HIS A 130 -4.87 17.56 11.42
C HIS A 130 -5.57 16.49 12.26
N SER A 131 -6.70 16.84 12.86
CA SER A 131 -7.66 15.87 13.38
C SER A 131 -8.17 14.94 12.28
N ALA A 132 -8.80 13.83 12.65
CA ALA A 132 -9.45 12.92 11.72
C ALA A 132 -10.47 13.66 10.84
N LYS A 133 -11.26 14.58 11.41
CA LYS A 133 -12.26 15.35 10.65
C LYS A 133 -11.61 16.28 9.63
N GLU A 134 -10.53 16.96 9.99
CA GLU A 134 -9.78 17.82 9.08
C GLU A 134 -9.12 16.99 7.96
N LEU A 135 -8.54 15.83 8.28
CA LEU A 135 -8.00 14.91 7.27
C LEU A 135 -9.08 14.38 6.33
N ALA A 136 -10.26 14.03 6.85
CA ALA A 136 -11.39 13.63 6.02
C ALA A 136 -11.79 14.74 5.04
N ALA A 137 -11.69 16.01 5.45
CA ALA A 137 -11.95 17.15 4.57
C ALA A 137 -10.97 17.27 3.39
N LEU A 138 -9.71 16.87 3.63
CA LEU A 138 -8.63 16.91 2.64
C LEU A 138 -8.70 15.75 1.65
N MET A 139 -9.22 14.59 2.06
CA MET A 139 -9.47 13.45 1.16
C MET A 139 -10.80 13.64 0.44
N TYR A 140 -10.80 13.81 -0.89
CA TYR A 140 -12.03 14.10 -1.64
C TYR A 140 -12.41 13.01 -2.66
N ALA A 141 -11.44 12.28 -3.21
CA ALA A 141 -11.67 11.18 -4.14
C ALA A 141 -10.67 10.06 -3.88
N GLY A 142 -11.16 8.98 -3.27
CA GLY A 142 -10.38 7.78 -2.98
C GLY A 142 -10.56 6.69 -4.03
N ILE A 143 -9.53 5.86 -4.21
CA ILE A 143 -9.59 4.64 -5.02
C ILE A 143 -8.86 3.48 -4.32
N ASN A 144 -9.37 2.26 -4.44
CA ASN A 144 -8.69 1.06 -3.98
C ASN A 144 -7.72 0.53 -5.04
N ILE A 145 -6.56 0.04 -4.61
CA ILE A 145 -5.73 -0.86 -5.42
C ILE A 145 -6.15 -2.30 -5.08
N GLY A 146 -7.36 -2.67 -5.49
CA GLY A 146 -7.94 -3.99 -5.19
C GLY A 146 -7.29 -5.13 -5.99
N ASN A 147 -7.48 -6.35 -5.53
CA ASN A 147 -6.92 -7.61 -6.01
C ASN A 147 -5.41 -7.56 -6.32
N THR A 148 -4.63 -6.93 -5.46
CA THR A 148 -3.21 -6.67 -5.63
C THR A 148 -2.36 -7.08 -4.42
N MET A 149 -2.28 -6.25 -3.37
CA MET A 149 -1.38 -6.50 -2.23
C MET A 149 -2.06 -7.31 -1.11
N GLU A 150 -3.38 -7.44 -1.15
CA GLU A 150 -4.16 -8.35 -0.31
C GLU A 150 -4.16 -9.79 -0.80
N CYS A 151 -3.57 -10.06 -1.97
CA CYS A 151 -3.51 -11.41 -2.47
C CYS A 151 -2.58 -12.26 -1.57
N PRO A 152 -3.10 -13.34 -0.95
CA PRO A 152 -2.31 -14.17 -0.05
C PRO A 152 -1.11 -14.88 -0.69
N ALA A 153 -1.15 -15.10 -2.00
CA ALA A 153 -0.16 -15.92 -2.69
C ALA A 153 1.11 -15.14 -3.11
N ASP A 154 0.92 -13.96 -3.70
CA ASP A 154 1.96 -12.99 -4.07
C ASP A 154 1.25 -11.72 -4.53
N GLU A 155 1.94 -10.58 -4.51
CA GLU A 155 1.42 -9.34 -5.04
C GLU A 155 0.98 -9.50 -6.49
N GLY A 156 -0.28 -9.18 -6.75
CA GLY A 156 -0.84 -9.20 -8.10
C GLY A 156 -1.15 -10.59 -8.63
N ALA A 157 -1.07 -11.67 -7.83
CA ALA A 157 -1.41 -13.01 -8.33
C ALA A 157 -2.88 -13.13 -8.78
N TRP A 158 -3.80 -12.32 -8.25
CA TRP A 158 -5.19 -12.25 -8.71
C TRP A 158 -5.40 -11.34 -9.95
N SER A 159 -4.60 -10.29 -10.12
CA SER A 159 -4.80 -9.29 -11.19
C SER A 159 -3.81 -9.43 -12.36
N GLY A 160 -2.71 -10.14 -12.18
CA GLY A 160 -1.58 -10.23 -13.12
C GLY A 160 -0.64 -9.02 -13.10
N TYR A 161 -0.79 -8.09 -12.15
CA TYR A 161 0.01 -6.86 -12.08
C TYR A 161 0.46 -6.54 -10.66
N LYS A 162 1.75 -6.27 -10.51
CA LYS A 162 2.30 -5.60 -9.32
C LYS A 162 2.17 -4.09 -9.47
N VAL A 163 2.01 -3.38 -8.36
CA VAL A 163 1.96 -1.92 -8.36
C VAL A 163 3.29 -1.36 -8.87
N ASN A 164 3.24 -0.33 -9.70
CA ASN A 164 4.44 0.39 -10.14
C ASN A 164 4.20 1.89 -10.01
N GLU A 165 5.29 2.67 -10.08
CA GLU A 165 5.24 4.11 -9.87
C GLU A 165 4.42 4.83 -10.97
N GLU A 166 4.48 4.36 -12.21
CA GLU A 166 3.70 4.90 -13.33
C GLU A 166 2.19 4.78 -13.07
N TYR A 167 1.75 3.63 -12.55
CA TYR A 167 0.36 3.41 -12.17
C TYR A 167 -0.10 4.43 -11.12
N ILE A 168 0.71 4.65 -10.08
CA ILE A 168 0.41 5.64 -9.02
C ILE A 168 0.33 7.06 -9.58
N LYS A 169 1.26 7.44 -10.47
CA LYS A 169 1.22 8.74 -11.17
C LYS A 169 -0.05 8.89 -12.02
N GLY A 170 -0.47 7.84 -12.70
CA GLY A 170 -1.70 7.85 -13.49
C GLY A 170 -2.96 7.97 -12.62
N LEU A 171 -3.00 7.35 -11.44
CA LEU A 171 -4.09 7.56 -10.47
C LEU A 171 -4.21 9.03 -10.05
N LYS A 172 -3.10 9.66 -9.67
CA LYS A 172 -3.07 11.10 -9.34
C LYS A 172 -3.50 11.95 -10.54
N ALA A 173 -3.01 11.63 -11.74
CA ALA A 173 -3.38 12.35 -12.96
C ALA A 173 -4.86 12.19 -13.33
N ALA A 174 -5.49 11.07 -12.97
CA ALA A 174 -6.92 10.84 -13.12
C ALA A 174 -7.79 11.61 -12.11
N GLY A 175 -7.17 12.30 -11.14
CA GLY A 175 -7.84 13.18 -10.17
C GLY A 175 -8.02 12.58 -8.77
N PHE A 176 -7.58 11.35 -8.54
CA PHE A 176 -7.62 10.77 -7.19
C PHE A 176 -6.59 11.43 -6.29
N ASN A 177 -6.96 11.67 -5.03
CA ASN A 177 -6.05 12.23 -4.02
C ASN A 177 -5.93 11.35 -2.77
N ALA A 178 -6.62 10.21 -2.75
CA ALA A 178 -6.46 9.21 -1.72
C ALA A 178 -6.46 7.81 -2.34
N VAL A 179 -5.70 6.89 -1.74
CA VAL A 179 -5.59 5.50 -2.17
C VAL A 179 -5.80 4.59 -0.96
N ARG A 180 -6.70 3.62 -1.06
CA ARG A 180 -6.77 2.51 -0.11
C ARG A 180 -5.98 1.33 -0.66
N ILE A 181 -5.09 0.78 0.15
CA ILE A 181 -4.25 -0.36 -0.16
C ILE A 181 -4.73 -1.53 0.70
N PRO A 182 -5.65 -2.36 0.18
CA PRO A 182 -5.86 -3.72 0.68
C PRO A 182 -4.53 -4.45 0.80
N CYS A 183 -4.18 -4.95 1.99
CA CYS A 183 -2.90 -5.62 2.21
C CYS A 183 -3.02 -6.86 3.07
N ALA A 184 -2.37 -7.95 2.64
CA ALA A 184 -2.22 -9.18 3.39
C ALA A 184 -0.92 -9.15 4.22
N TRP A 185 -0.92 -9.79 5.38
CA TRP A 185 0.19 -9.81 6.33
C TRP A 185 0.41 -11.19 6.95
N ASP A 186 -0.64 -11.90 7.39
CA ASP A 186 -0.57 -13.26 7.93
C ASP A 186 0.05 -14.22 6.92
N SER A 187 -0.36 -14.12 5.66
CA SER A 187 0.18 -14.95 4.57
C SER A 187 1.68 -14.69 4.29
N TYR A 188 2.21 -13.57 4.78
CA TYR A 188 3.62 -13.18 4.66
C TYR A 188 4.41 -13.35 5.96
N ILE A 189 3.86 -14.05 6.96
CA ILE A 189 4.60 -14.40 8.18
C ILE A 189 5.61 -15.52 7.90
N THR A 190 6.88 -15.25 8.18
CA THR A 190 8.00 -16.22 8.03
C THR A 190 8.24 -17.04 9.30
N ASP A 191 7.87 -16.53 10.48
CA ASP A 191 7.87 -17.29 11.74
C ASP A 191 6.53 -17.14 12.45
N LYS A 192 5.70 -18.19 12.39
CA LYS A 192 4.37 -18.23 13.03
C LYS A 192 4.42 -18.24 14.56
N THR A 193 5.57 -18.46 15.19
CA THR A 193 5.70 -18.42 16.67
C THR A 193 5.79 -16.98 17.18
N SER A 194 6.56 -16.15 16.48
CA SER A 194 6.75 -14.72 16.79
C SER A 194 5.84 -13.80 15.99
N PHE A 195 5.13 -14.35 14.99
CA PHE A 195 4.39 -13.65 13.95
C PHE A 195 5.28 -12.71 13.11
N GLU A 196 6.56 -13.03 12.94
CA GLU A 196 7.50 -12.22 12.16
C GLU A 196 7.06 -12.15 10.69
N ILE A 197 6.79 -10.94 10.20
CA ILE A 197 6.45 -10.66 8.80
C ILE A 197 7.74 -10.63 7.98
N ASP A 198 7.71 -11.18 6.76
CA ASP A 198 8.82 -11.08 5.81
C ASP A 198 9.25 -9.61 5.65
N ALA A 199 10.51 -9.31 5.98
CA ALA A 199 11.09 -7.99 5.84
C ALA A 199 11.00 -7.46 4.40
N LYS A 200 11.12 -8.35 3.39
CA LYS A 200 10.97 -7.97 1.98
C LYS A 200 9.56 -7.51 1.67
N TRP A 201 8.55 -8.14 2.29
CA TRP A 201 7.17 -7.73 2.13
C TRP A 201 6.90 -6.37 2.77
N LEU A 202 7.39 -6.13 3.99
CA LEU A 202 7.33 -4.83 4.64
C LEU A 202 8.00 -3.72 3.80
N ASP A 203 9.17 -4.00 3.21
CA ASP A 203 9.86 -3.09 2.30
C ASP A 203 9.05 -2.82 1.02
N ARG A 204 8.44 -3.86 0.46
CA ARG A 204 7.62 -3.76 -0.74
C ARG A 204 6.38 -2.89 -0.52
N VAL A 205 5.64 -3.11 0.58
CA VAL A 205 4.48 -2.28 0.94
C VAL A 205 4.93 -0.84 1.22
N ALA A 206 6.04 -0.65 1.94
CA ALA A 206 6.58 0.69 2.21
C ALA A 206 6.91 1.46 0.92
N ARG A 207 7.43 0.78 -0.11
CA ARG A 207 7.69 1.38 -1.42
C ARG A 207 6.40 1.88 -2.08
N VAL A 208 5.35 1.05 -2.12
CA VAL A 208 4.07 1.43 -2.72
C VAL A 208 3.41 2.60 -1.98
N VAL A 209 3.36 2.54 -0.64
CA VAL A 209 2.85 3.64 0.20
C VAL A 209 3.62 4.94 -0.07
N SER A 210 4.95 4.86 -0.15
CA SER A 210 5.77 6.04 -0.43
C SER A 210 5.55 6.61 -1.81
N TRP A 211 5.35 5.79 -2.85
CA TRP A 211 4.98 6.30 -4.17
C TRP A 211 3.68 7.11 -4.12
N CYS A 212 2.66 6.63 -3.39
CA CYS A 212 1.41 7.37 -3.23
C CYS A 212 1.63 8.74 -2.59
N ILE A 213 2.34 8.79 -1.45
CA ILE A 213 2.54 10.04 -0.69
C ILE A 213 3.47 11.01 -1.43
N GLN A 214 4.50 10.50 -2.12
CA GLN A 214 5.35 11.34 -3.00
C GLN A 214 4.58 11.98 -4.15
N ASN A 215 3.43 11.42 -4.53
CA ASN A 215 2.49 11.97 -5.50
C ASN A 215 1.35 12.75 -4.83
N ASP A 216 1.53 13.20 -3.59
CA ASP A 216 0.58 14.05 -2.87
C ASP A 216 -0.80 13.37 -2.74
N MET A 217 -0.78 12.10 -2.34
CA MET A 217 -1.99 11.32 -2.07
C MET A 217 -1.98 10.76 -0.65
N TYR A 218 -3.15 10.77 -0.02
CA TYR A 218 -3.39 10.07 1.23
C TYR A 218 -3.44 8.56 0.99
N VAL A 219 -3.06 7.79 1.99
CA VAL A 219 -3.02 6.33 1.95
C VAL A 219 -3.77 5.75 3.15
N VAL A 220 -4.73 4.87 2.89
CA VAL A 220 -5.34 4.00 3.89
C VAL A 220 -4.75 2.60 3.71
N LEU A 221 -3.91 2.17 4.65
CA LEU A 221 -3.31 0.84 4.66
C LEU A 221 -4.02 -0.04 5.71
N ASN A 222 -4.48 -1.22 5.32
CA ASN A 222 -5.21 -2.10 6.22
C ASN A 222 -4.54 -3.46 6.44
N SER A 223 -5.17 -4.29 7.28
CA SER A 223 -5.03 -5.74 7.25
C SER A 223 -6.30 -6.31 6.63
N HIS A 224 -6.18 -6.88 5.43
CA HIS A 224 -7.32 -7.30 4.61
C HIS A 224 -7.82 -8.71 4.99
N TRP A 225 -8.75 -9.29 4.22
CA TRP A 225 -9.31 -10.64 4.47
C TRP A 225 -8.22 -11.68 4.78
N ASP A 226 -7.20 -11.75 3.92
CA ASP A 226 -5.97 -12.53 4.13
C ASP A 226 -6.21 -13.98 4.59
N ASN A 227 -6.98 -14.74 3.80
CA ASN A 227 -7.45 -16.09 4.11
C ASN A 227 -8.35 -16.22 5.36
N GLY A 228 -8.87 -15.11 5.88
CA GLY A 228 -9.91 -15.08 6.91
C GLY A 228 -9.41 -15.31 8.32
N TRP A 229 -8.10 -15.20 8.59
CA TRP A 229 -7.50 -15.48 9.91
C TRP A 229 -8.21 -14.74 11.06
N LEU A 230 -8.62 -13.49 10.82
CA LEU A 230 -9.48 -12.69 11.69
C LEU A 230 -10.92 -12.61 11.14
N GLU A 231 -11.06 -12.22 9.87
CA GLU A 231 -12.33 -11.82 9.27
C GLU A 231 -13.41 -12.92 9.34
N ASP A 232 -13.00 -14.19 9.22
CA ASP A 232 -13.89 -15.35 9.18
C ASP A 232 -14.02 -16.07 10.54
N ASN A 233 -13.54 -15.44 11.62
CA ASN A 233 -13.49 -16.02 12.97
C ASN A 233 -14.15 -15.14 14.03
N ILE A 234 -14.97 -14.16 13.63
CA ILE A 234 -15.67 -13.24 14.53
C ILE A 234 -16.75 -13.94 15.35
N PHE A 235 -17.24 -15.12 14.96
CA PHE A 235 -18.23 -15.87 15.75
C PHE A 235 -17.63 -17.05 16.54
N ASP A 236 -16.32 -17.27 16.47
CA ASP A 236 -15.62 -18.31 17.25
C ASP A 236 -14.88 -17.74 18.47
N ALA A 237 -15.50 -17.83 19.66
CA ALA A 237 -14.91 -17.32 20.90
C ALA A 237 -13.60 -18.03 21.27
N SER A 238 -13.37 -19.28 20.81
CA SER A 238 -12.15 -20.03 21.12
C SER A 238 -10.91 -19.47 20.43
N LYS A 239 -11.09 -18.68 19.36
CA LYS A 239 -10.01 -18.05 18.58
C LYS A 239 -9.57 -16.70 19.15
N LYS A 240 -10.33 -16.13 20.08
CA LYS A 240 -10.18 -14.75 20.55
C LYS A 240 -8.75 -14.41 20.98
N ASP A 241 -8.16 -15.23 21.83
CA ASP A 241 -6.84 -14.90 22.39
C ASP A 241 -5.72 -15.07 21.36
N ALA A 242 -5.85 -16.02 20.42
CA ALA A 242 -4.92 -16.20 19.32
C ALA A 242 -4.99 -15.01 18.33
N ILE A 243 -6.20 -14.61 17.93
CA ILE A 243 -6.42 -13.46 17.04
C ILE A 243 -5.89 -12.17 17.66
N ASN A 244 -6.14 -11.93 18.95
CA ASN A 244 -5.58 -10.76 19.63
C ASN A 244 -4.04 -10.77 19.66
N ALA A 245 -3.42 -11.92 19.91
CA ALA A 245 -1.97 -12.03 19.93
C ALA A 245 -1.36 -11.71 18.55
N GLU A 246 -1.97 -12.26 17.49
CA GLU A 246 -1.55 -12.05 16.10
C GLU A 246 -1.81 -10.61 15.63
N GLN A 247 -3.01 -10.07 15.85
CA GLN A 247 -3.38 -8.68 15.54
C GLN A 247 -2.40 -7.70 16.19
N LYS A 248 -2.07 -7.91 17.48
CA LYS A 248 -1.07 -7.09 18.18
C LYS A 248 0.31 -7.18 17.53
N ALA A 249 0.76 -8.38 17.19
CA ALA A 249 2.10 -8.61 16.66
C ALA A 249 2.26 -8.04 15.25
N ILE A 250 1.28 -8.26 14.37
CA ILE A 250 1.24 -7.71 13.01
C ILE A 250 1.23 -6.17 13.07
N TRP A 251 0.30 -5.57 13.82
CA TRP A 251 0.21 -4.11 13.89
C TRP A 251 1.40 -3.45 14.59
N THR A 252 2.06 -4.12 15.53
CA THR A 252 3.31 -3.61 16.12
C THR A 252 4.41 -3.52 15.05
N GLN A 253 4.55 -4.52 14.18
CA GLN A 253 5.56 -4.53 13.12
C GLN A 253 5.25 -3.50 12.04
N ILE A 254 4.01 -3.44 11.57
CA ILE A 254 3.53 -2.43 10.61
C ILE A 254 3.76 -1.03 11.19
N ALA A 255 3.28 -0.75 12.40
CA ALA A 255 3.42 0.57 13.02
C ALA A 255 4.90 0.98 13.14
N ASN A 256 5.80 0.08 13.55
CA ASN A 256 7.23 0.39 13.60
C ASN A 256 7.83 0.66 12.21
N LYS A 257 7.46 -0.12 11.18
CA LYS A 257 7.92 0.08 9.80
C LYS A 257 7.54 1.44 9.24
N PHE A 258 6.33 1.90 9.58
CA PHE A 258 5.71 3.11 9.06
C PHE A 258 5.75 4.29 10.05
N LYS A 259 6.55 4.19 11.12
CA LYS A 259 6.54 5.13 12.25
C LYS A 259 6.85 6.57 11.85
N ASP A 260 7.69 6.77 10.84
CA ASP A 260 8.17 8.10 10.45
C ASP A 260 7.34 8.75 9.32
N TYR A 261 6.33 8.04 8.79
CA TYR A 261 5.42 8.60 7.80
C TYR A 261 4.51 9.66 8.44
N ASP A 262 4.21 10.72 7.72
CA ASP A 262 3.34 11.80 8.19
C ASP A 262 1.84 11.42 8.13
N GLU A 263 0.97 12.42 8.28
CA GLU A 263 -0.48 12.25 8.33
C GLU A 263 -1.14 11.86 7.00
N HIS A 264 -0.37 11.79 5.90
CA HIS A 264 -0.87 11.21 4.66
C HIS A 264 -1.14 9.71 4.81
N LEU A 265 -0.47 9.02 5.74
CA LEU A 265 -0.70 7.60 5.99
C LEU A 265 -1.64 7.37 7.17
N LEU A 266 -2.74 6.68 6.92
CA LEU A 266 -3.73 6.21 7.89
C LEU A 266 -3.71 4.68 7.96
N PHE A 267 -4.10 4.12 9.10
CA PHE A 267 -4.23 2.67 9.28
C PHE A 267 -5.68 2.26 9.53
N ALA A 268 -6.13 1.23 8.83
CA ALA A 268 -7.44 0.59 9.03
C ALA A 268 -7.25 -0.80 9.66
N ALA A 269 -7.87 -1.05 10.82
CA ALA A 269 -7.52 -2.21 11.66
C ALA A 269 -7.71 -3.57 10.96
N CYS A 270 -8.78 -3.68 10.18
CA CYS A 270 -9.30 -4.87 9.54
C CYS A 270 -9.90 -4.51 8.17
N ASN A 271 -10.66 -5.43 7.58
CA ASN A 271 -11.41 -5.24 6.36
C ASN A 271 -12.93 -5.37 6.58
N GLU A 272 -13.50 -6.58 6.51
CA GLU A 272 -14.94 -6.80 6.63
C GLU A 272 -15.28 -7.79 7.77
N PRO A 273 -14.98 -7.47 9.04
CA PRO A 273 -15.00 -8.45 10.13
C PRO A 273 -16.36 -9.16 10.26
N GLY A 274 -16.40 -10.45 9.96
CA GLY A 274 -17.59 -11.31 10.04
C GLY A 274 -18.48 -11.29 8.80
N MET A 275 -18.07 -10.67 7.69
CA MET A 275 -18.91 -10.56 6.48
C MET A 275 -19.18 -11.91 5.82
N ASN A 276 -18.16 -12.74 5.56
CA ASN A 276 -18.35 -14.07 4.98
C ASN A 276 -19.17 -15.00 5.89
N GLU A 277 -19.04 -14.82 7.20
CA GLU A 277 -19.79 -15.59 8.18
C GLU A 277 -21.29 -15.24 8.21
N THR A 278 -21.68 -14.07 7.70
CA THR A 278 -23.04 -13.50 7.78
C THR A 278 -23.75 -13.37 6.44
N SER A 279 -23.02 -13.22 5.33
CA SER A 279 -23.49 -12.94 3.96
C SER A 279 -24.63 -13.83 3.45
N SER A 280 -24.79 -15.03 4.01
CA SER A 280 -25.81 -16.02 3.61
C SER A 280 -26.72 -16.50 4.75
N LYS A 281 -26.54 -16.03 5.99
CA LYS A 281 -27.16 -16.67 7.17
C LYS A 281 -28.07 -15.80 8.02
N GLY A 282 -28.10 -14.47 7.81
CA GLY A 282 -29.00 -13.54 8.49
C GLY A 282 -28.82 -13.44 10.02
N LYS A 283 -28.99 -12.23 10.58
CA LYS A 283 -29.12 -11.92 12.02
C LYS A 283 -28.09 -12.55 12.97
N LYS A 284 -26.81 -12.65 12.61
CA LYS A 284 -25.80 -13.04 13.62
C LYS A 284 -25.41 -11.91 14.55
N TRP A 285 -25.54 -10.65 14.13
CA TRP A 285 -25.08 -9.48 14.90
C TRP A 285 -25.94 -9.13 16.13
N THR A 286 -26.97 -9.93 16.43
CA THR A 286 -27.62 -9.91 17.75
C THR A 286 -26.78 -10.57 18.84
N ASP A 287 -25.72 -11.30 18.49
CA ASP A 287 -24.74 -11.83 19.42
C ASP A 287 -23.83 -10.70 19.95
N ALA A 288 -24.14 -10.23 21.16
CA ALA A 288 -23.39 -9.15 21.80
C ALA A 288 -21.91 -9.51 22.08
N GLU A 289 -21.57 -10.79 22.26
CA GLU A 289 -20.18 -11.21 22.47
C GLU A 289 -19.39 -11.20 21.16
N ALA A 290 -20.03 -11.51 20.02
CA ALA A 290 -19.43 -11.32 18.70
C ALA A 290 -19.20 -9.83 18.38
N VAL A 291 -20.18 -8.98 18.66
CA VAL A 291 -20.03 -7.51 18.52
C VAL A 291 -18.89 -6.98 19.40
N ALA A 292 -18.82 -7.42 20.66
CA ALA A 292 -17.76 -7.01 21.57
C ALA A 292 -16.37 -7.47 21.10
N ARG A 293 -16.26 -8.64 20.46
CA ARG A 293 -15.00 -9.14 19.90
C ARG A 293 -14.47 -8.32 18.74
N VAL A 294 -15.34 -7.81 17.85
CA VAL A 294 -14.89 -6.87 16.80
C VAL A 294 -14.23 -5.64 17.44
N VAL A 295 -14.91 -5.03 18.42
CA VAL A 295 -14.39 -3.87 19.16
C VAL A 295 -13.09 -4.21 19.91
N GLU A 296 -12.97 -5.42 20.48
CA GLU A 296 -11.75 -5.89 21.16
C GLU A 296 -10.57 -6.02 20.19
N TYR A 297 -10.76 -6.60 19.01
CA TYR A 297 -9.69 -6.74 18.01
C TYR A 297 -9.22 -5.39 17.47
N GLU A 298 -10.14 -4.45 17.29
CA GLU A 298 -9.83 -3.08 16.88
C GLU A 298 -9.12 -2.29 17.99
N GLN A 299 -9.52 -2.45 19.26
CA GLN A 299 -8.81 -1.89 20.40
C GLN A 299 -7.38 -2.42 20.47
N THR A 300 -7.18 -3.72 20.24
CA THR A 300 -5.85 -4.34 20.18
C THR A 300 -4.96 -3.69 19.11
N MET A 301 -5.51 -3.37 17.93
CA MET A 301 -4.79 -2.60 16.90
C MET A 301 -4.40 -1.21 17.40
N ILE A 302 -5.35 -0.46 17.96
CA ILE A 302 -5.11 0.90 18.45
C ILE A 302 -4.00 0.89 19.49
N ASP A 303 -4.09 0.02 20.49
CA ASP A 303 -3.10 -0.11 21.56
C ASP A 303 -1.70 -0.44 21.01
N ALA A 304 -1.62 -1.39 20.07
CA ALA A 304 -0.37 -1.79 19.42
C ALA A 304 0.27 -0.61 18.66
N VAL A 305 -0.52 0.12 17.86
CA VAL A 305 -0.03 1.26 17.09
C VAL A 305 0.42 2.39 18.02
N ARG A 306 -0.42 2.78 18.99
CA ARG A 306 -0.12 3.89 19.92
C ARG A 306 1.12 3.59 20.77
N ALA A 307 1.33 2.34 21.18
CA ALA A 307 2.50 1.93 21.95
C ALA A 307 3.84 2.15 21.23
N THR A 308 3.85 2.24 19.89
CA THR A 308 5.08 2.51 19.12
C THR A 308 5.54 3.98 19.20
N GLY A 309 4.68 4.92 19.62
CA GLY A 309 5.02 6.34 19.76
C GLY A 309 5.39 7.03 18.43
N GLY A 310 6.11 8.16 18.50
CA GLY A 310 6.43 8.96 17.29
C GLY A 310 5.17 9.48 16.59
N ASN A 311 5.13 9.47 15.26
CA ASN A 311 3.94 9.91 14.53
C ASN A 311 2.73 9.00 14.79
N ASN A 312 2.96 7.72 15.11
CA ASN A 312 1.88 6.79 15.44
C ASN A 312 1.13 7.14 16.72
N ALA A 313 1.67 8.01 17.59
CA ALA A 313 0.92 8.56 18.72
C ALA A 313 -0.21 9.52 18.29
N LYS A 314 -0.17 10.03 17.06
CA LYS A 314 -1.14 10.98 16.49
C LYS A 314 -1.74 10.54 15.16
N ARG A 315 -1.30 9.41 14.60
CA ARG A 315 -1.79 8.88 13.33
C ARG A 315 -3.27 8.59 13.42
N THR A 316 -4.03 9.06 12.43
CA THR A 316 -5.44 8.73 12.35
C THR A 316 -5.60 7.24 12.10
N LEU A 317 -6.40 6.60 12.95
CA LEU A 317 -6.74 5.19 12.87
C LEU A 317 -8.19 5.04 12.44
N ILE A 318 -8.47 3.95 11.75
CA ILE A 318 -9.75 3.64 11.16
C ILE A 318 -10.18 2.28 11.70
N VAL A 319 -11.37 2.24 12.30
CA VAL A 319 -12.00 1.03 12.84
C VAL A 319 -13.20 0.65 11.98
N GLN A 320 -13.48 -0.63 11.84
CA GLN A 320 -14.45 -1.16 10.91
C GLN A 320 -15.82 -1.30 11.57
N GLY A 321 -16.86 -1.12 10.76
CA GLY A 321 -18.20 -1.53 11.11
C GLY A 321 -18.35 -3.06 11.10
N LEU A 322 -19.46 -3.55 11.65
CA LEU A 322 -19.78 -4.98 11.70
C LEU A 322 -20.00 -5.53 10.29
N GLY A 323 -19.12 -6.42 9.83
CA GLY A 323 -19.04 -6.87 8.44
C GLY A 323 -18.94 -5.71 7.44
N THR A 324 -18.52 -4.53 7.90
CA THR A 324 -18.62 -3.25 7.17
C THR A 324 -20.01 -2.93 6.60
N SER A 325 -21.07 -3.57 7.10
CA SER A 325 -22.44 -3.28 6.70
C SER A 325 -22.95 -2.04 7.43
N ILE A 326 -23.46 -1.06 6.67
CA ILE A 326 -24.07 0.14 7.24
C ILE A 326 -25.23 -0.22 8.18
N ALA A 327 -26.09 -1.16 7.79
CA ALA A 327 -27.26 -1.54 8.57
C ALA A 327 -26.85 -2.21 9.89
N GLU A 328 -26.01 -3.24 9.81
CA GLU A 328 -25.58 -3.99 11.01
C GLU A 328 -24.77 -3.10 11.95
N THR A 329 -23.89 -2.26 11.41
CA THR A 329 -23.13 -1.28 12.18
C THR A 329 -24.06 -0.29 12.86
N ASN A 330 -25.04 0.26 12.15
CA ASN A 330 -26.01 1.20 12.71
C ASN A 330 -26.86 0.57 13.82
N ASP A 331 -27.29 -0.67 13.65
CA ASP A 331 -28.28 -1.30 14.52
C ASP A 331 -27.64 -2.00 15.73
N HIS A 332 -26.42 -2.53 15.59
CA HIS A 332 -25.82 -3.42 16.58
C HIS A 332 -24.49 -2.94 17.19
N MET A 333 -23.73 -2.06 16.52
CA MET A 333 -22.47 -1.55 17.10
C MET A 333 -22.75 -0.47 18.16
N ILE A 334 -22.76 -0.85 19.44
CA ILE A 334 -23.17 0.04 20.55
C ILE A 334 -22.06 0.96 21.06
N ALA A 335 -20.80 0.61 20.84
CA ALA A 335 -19.64 1.37 21.25
C ALA A 335 -18.51 1.22 20.22
N LEU A 336 -17.65 2.23 20.13
CA LEU A 336 -16.38 2.16 19.42
C LEU A 336 -15.26 1.83 20.40
N PRO A 337 -14.11 1.33 19.91
CA PRO A 337 -12.87 1.31 20.68
C PRO A 337 -12.52 2.71 21.23
N THR A 338 -11.71 2.72 22.29
CA THR A 338 -11.17 3.94 22.89
C THR A 338 -9.79 4.25 22.33
N ASP A 339 -9.52 5.53 22.11
CA ASP A 339 -8.21 6.01 21.68
C ASP A 339 -7.70 7.06 22.66
N ALA A 340 -6.41 6.97 23.02
CA ALA A 340 -5.75 7.96 23.86
C ALA A 340 -5.44 9.25 23.07
N ALA A 341 -5.40 9.18 21.74
CA ALA A 341 -5.22 10.35 20.89
C ALA A 341 -6.58 11.03 20.61
N GLU A 342 -6.70 12.31 20.96
CA GLU A 342 -7.92 13.09 20.76
C GLU A 342 -8.19 13.33 19.27
N ASP A 343 -9.44 13.10 18.85
CA ASP A 343 -9.93 13.34 17.50
C ASP A 343 -9.09 12.66 16.39
N ARG A 344 -8.57 11.45 16.63
CA ARG A 344 -7.76 10.66 15.67
C ARG A 344 -8.40 9.34 15.20
N LEU A 345 -9.72 9.20 15.33
CA LEU A 345 -10.45 7.98 14.95
C LEU A 345 -11.46 8.24 13.82
N MET A 346 -11.54 7.32 12.86
CA MET A 346 -12.61 7.25 11.85
C MET A 346 -13.32 5.89 11.90
N VAL A 347 -14.53 5.81 11.34
CA VAL A 347 -15.27 4.54 11.18
C VAL A 347 -15.42 4.17 9.70
N GLU A 348 -15.08 2.93 9.35
CA GLU A 348 -15.16 2.37 8.00
C GLU A 348 -16.35 1.43 7.81
N VAL A 349 -17.08 1.63 6.72
CA VAL A 349 -18.11 0.72 6.20
C VAL A 349 -17.95 0.63 4.69
N HIS A 350 -18.51 -0.41 4.07
CA HIS A 350 -18.50 -0.61 2.63
C HIS A 350 -19.92 -0.49 2.08
N PHE A 351 -20.05 -0.22 0.78
CA PHE A 351 -21.34 0.01 0.16
C PHE A 351 -21.42 -0.62 -1.24
N TYR A 352 -22.14 -1.75 -1.31
CA TYR A 352 -22.42 -2.48 -2.55
C TYR A 352 -23.93 -2.72 -2.71
N GLU A 353 -24.74 -1.73 -2.33
CA GLU A 353 -26.20 -1.82 -2.40
C GLU A 353 -26.75 -0.99 -3.58
N PRO A 354 -27.81 -1.46 -4.25
CA PRO A 354 -28.43 -2.78 -4.08
C PRO A 354 -27.53 -3.88 -4.68
N TYR A 355 -27.39 -4.99 -3.97
CA TYR A 355 -26.53 -6.13 -4.36
C TYR A 355 -26.83 -6.61 -5.79
N GLN A 356 -28.11 -6.66 -6.18
CA GLN A 356 -28.57 -7.04 -7.52
C GLN A 356 -27.96 -6.21 -8.65
N PHE A 357 -27.64 -4.93 -8.39
CA PHE A 357 -26.96 -4.07 -9.35
C PHE A 357 -25.45 -4.16 -9.19
N ALA A 358 -24.96 -4.02 -7.96
CA ALA A 358 -23.54 -3.85 -7.68
C ALA A 358 -22.71 -5.14 -7.84
N LEU A 359 -23.20 -6.28 -7.31
CA LEU A 359 -22.39 -7.51 -7.11
C LEU A 359 -23.06 -8.83 -7.52
N MET A 360 -24.36 -8.87 -7.81
CA MET A 360 -25.03 -10.11 -8.21
C MET A 360 -24.63 -10.56 -9.62
N GLU A 361 -23.98 -11.71 -9.73
CA GLU A 361 -23.45 -12.22 -11.00
C GLU A 361 -24.54 -12.79 -11.90
N GLU A 362 -25.47 -13.57 -11.32
CA GLU A 362 -26.55 -14.24 -12.02
C GLU A 362 -27.88 -14.20 -11.26
N ASP A 363 -28.98 -14.41 -11.98
CA ASP A 363 -30.31 -14.47 -11.39
C ASP A 363 -30.42 -15.62 -10.40
N ALA A 364 -31.08 -15.37 -9.27
CA ALA A 364 -31.37 -16.36 -8.26
C ALA A 364 -32.88 -16.48 -8.04
N SER A 365 -33.30 -17.54 -7.34
CA SER A 365 -34.72 -17.76 -7.01
C SER A 365 -35.36 -16.62 -6.21
N TRP A 366 -34.55 -15.83 -5.50
CA TRP A 366 -34.98 -14.73 -4.65
C TRP A 366 -34.84 -13.34 -5.30
N GLY A 367 -34.24 -13.24 -6.48
CA GLY A 367 -33.98 -11.93 -7.10
C GLY A 367 -33.31 -12.01 -8.46
N LYS A 368 -33.52 -10.98 -9.28
CA LYS A 368 -32.89 -10.82 -10.59
C LYS A 368 -31.75 -9.82 -10.52
N CYS A 369 -30.74 -9.99 -11.37
CA CYS A 369 -29.75 -8.96 -11.62
C CYS A 369 -30.43 -7.69 -12.15
N TYR A 370 -30.00 -6.54 -11.63
CA TYR A 370 -30.33 -5.23 -12.18
C TYR A 370 -29.22 -4.80 -13.12
N TYR A 371 -29.60 -4.29 -14.29
CA TYR A 371 -28.67 -3.79 -15.31
C TYR A 371 -28.71 -2.27 -15.41
N PHE A 372 -29.81 -1.66 -14.96
CA PHE A 372 -30.08 -0.24 -15.14
C PHE A 372 -30.35 0.39 -13.78
N TRP A 373 -29.61 1.44 -13.44
CA TRP A 373 -29.64 2.10 -12.12
C TRP A 373 -29.69 3.63 -12.26
N GLY A 374 -30.48 4.23 -11.39
CA GLY A 374 -30.78 5.66 -11.38
C GLY A 374 -32.05 5.97 -12.15
N LYS A 375 -32.82 6.94 -11.64
CA LYS A 375 -34.14 7.31 -12.18
C LYS A 375 -34.12 7.65 -13.68
N ASP A 376 -33.01 8.22 -14.15
CA ASP A 376 -32.87 8.72 -15.53
C ASP A 376 -32.26 7.68 -16.49
N ASN A 377 -31.85 6.51 -15.99
CA ASN A 377 -31.22 5.46 -16.80
C ASN A 377 -32.09 4.20 -16.91
N GLN A 378 -33.41 4.30 -16.83
CA GLN A 378 -34.30 3.15 -16.95
C GLN A 378 -34.60 2.77 -18.40
N VAL A 379 -34.80 1.48 -18.67
CA VAL A 379 -35.28 0.97 -19.96
C VAL A 379 -36.76 0.63 -19.86
N ALA A 380 -37.59 1.26 -20.69
CA ALA A 380 -39.05 1.07 -20.66
C ALA A 380 -39.43 -0.41 -20.82
N GLY A 381 -40.22 -0.94 -19.89
CA GLY A 381 -40.69 -2.33 -19.89
C GLY A 381 -39.63 -3.38 -19.48
N SER A 382 -38.41 -2.97 -19.15
CA SER A 382 -37.36 -3.89 -18.69
C SER A 382 -37.62 -4.37 -17.26
N ASP A 383 -37.49 -5.68 -17.05
CA ASP A 383 -37.48 -6.30 -15.72
C ASP A 383 -36.09 -6.25 -15.04
N ARG A 384 -35.14 -5.55 -15.67
CA ARG A 384 -33.76 -5.33 -15.22
C ARG A 384 -33.52 -3.93 -14.64
N ASN A 385 -34.56 -3.09 -14.55
CA ASN A 385 -34.47 -1.79 -13.90
C ASN A 385 -34.38 -1.97 -12.37
N THR A 386 -33.47 -1.23 -11.76
CA THR A 386 -33.45 -1.07 -10.30
C THR A 386 -34.73 -0.36 -9.86
N PRO A 387 -35.50 -0.90 -8.90
CA PRO A 387 -36.68 -0.19 -8.39
C PRO A 387 -36.27 1.12 -7.70
N ASP A 388 -37.09 2.18 -7.85
CA ASP A 388 -36.78 3.53 -7.35
C ASP A 388 -36.40 3.56 -5.86
N ALA A 389 -37.06 2.75 -5.02
CA ALA A 389 -36.77 2.66 -3.59
C ALA A 389 -35.39 2.07 -3.26
N PHE A 390 -34.76 1.37 -4.22
CA PHE A 390 -33.43 0.77 -4.12
C PHE A 390 -32.38 1.52 -4.97
N ALA A 391 -32.75 2.64 -5.58
CA ALA A 391 -31.84 3.50 -6.34
C ALA A 391 -31.30 4.65 -5.45
N GLU A 392 -31.42 5.91 -5.89
CA GLU A 392 -30.92 7.08 -5.17
C GLU A 392 -31.42 7.16 -3.72
N ALA A 393 -32.72 6.89 -3.49
CA ALA A 393 -33.34 6.96 -2.17
C ALA A 393 -32.70 6.00 -1.16
N TRP A 394 -32.21 4.85 -1.63
CA TRP A 394 -31.53 3.88 -0.78
C TRP A 394 -30.14 4.35 -0.38
N VAL A 395 -29.38 4.92 -1.32
CA VAL A 395 -28.08 5.53 -1.04
C VAL A 395 -28.22 6.65 -0.02
N ASP A 396 -29.22 7.53 -0.21
CA ASP A 396 -29.50 8.64 0.72
C ASP A 396 -29.83 8.12 2.12
N ALA A 397 -30.70 7.13 2.23
CA ALA A 397 -31.11 6.54 3.51
C ALA A 397 -29.95 5.82 4.21
N SER A 398 -29.13 5.06 3.48
CA SER A 398 -27.99 4.33 4.03
C SER A 398 -26.90 5.27 4.51
N MET A 399 -26.48 6.25 3.70
CA MET A 399 -25.44 7.20 4.11
C MET A 399 -25.89 8.08 5.27
N LYS A 400 -27.19 8.43 5.35
CA LYS A 400 -27.74 9.18 6.48
C LYS A 400 -27.61 8.45 7.82
N LYS A 401 -27.64 7.11 7.85
CA LYS A 401 -27.39 6.33 9.08
C LYS A 401 -25.99 6.59 9.64
N MET A 402 -24.98 6.63 8.75
CA MET A 402 -23.60 6.94 9.15
C MET A 402 -23.49 8.37 9.68
N TYR A 403 -24.19 9.32 9.04
CA TYR A 403 -24.24 10.70 9.53
C TYR A 403 -24.85 10.80 10.93
N ASP A 404 -26.04 10.26 11.11
CA ASP A 404 -26.78 10.34 12.37
C ASP A 404 -26.06 9.61 13.51
N LYS A 405 -25.38 8.50 13.20
CA LYS A 405 -24.71 7.69 14.22
C LYS A 405 -23.33 8.21 14.61
N TYR A 406 -22.52 8.66 13.66
CA TYR A 406 -21.10 8.97 13.89
C TYR A 406 -20.74 10.42 13.53
N VAL A 407 -21.00 10.85 12.30
CA VAL A 407 -20.50 12.16 11.80
C VAL A 407 -21.09 13.34 12.55
N SER A 408 -22.39 13.32 12.83
CA SER A 408 -23.06 14.34 13.64
C SER A 408 -22.51 14.45 15.08
N LYS A 409 -21.75 13.44 15.54
CA LYS A 409 -21.07 13.39 16.84
C LYS A 409 -19.56 13.65 16.72
N GLY A 410 -19.10 14.11 15.55
CA GLY A 410 -17.73 14.52 15.30
C GLY A 410 -16.79 13.42 14.81
N ILE A 411 -17.28 12.20 14.60
CA ILE A 411 -16.48 11.06 14.14
C ILE A 411 -16.68 10.92 12.62
N PRO A 412 -15.70 11.31 11.78
CA PRO A 412 -15.81 11.13 10.33
C PRO A 412 -15.86 9.64 9.97
N CYS A 413 -16.48 9.35 8.84
CA CYS A 413 -16.57 8.00 8.31
C CYS A 413 -15.80 7.86 7.00
N ILE A 414 -15.60 6.62 6.58
CA ILE A 414 -15.06 6.25 5.27
C ILE A 414 -15.99 5.19 4.66
N ILE A 415 -16.35 5.40 3.39
CA ILE A 415 -16.86 4.32 2.54
C ILE A 415 -15.62 3.67 1.93
N GLY A 416 -15.09 2.65 2.61
CA GLY A 416 -13.81 2.02 2.27
C GLY A 416 -13.84 1.35 0.90
N GLU A 417 -15.02 0.89 0.50
CA GLU A 417 -15.25 0.28 -0.79
C GLU A 417 -16.66 0.55 -1.30
N TYR A 418 -16.76 0.87 -2.58
CA TYR A 418 -18.00 0.81 -3.36
C TYR A 418 -17.65 0.73 -4.85
N SER A 419 -18.43 -0.03 -5.60
CA SER A 419 -18.46 0.02 -7.07
C SER A 419 -19.70 -0.72 -7.56
N ALA A 420 -19.94 -0.67 -8.87
CA ALA A 420 -20.91 -1.55 -9.51
C ALA A 420 -20.23 -2.32 -10.63
N MET A 421 -20.60 -3.58 -10.79
CA MET A 421 -20.00 -4.43 -11.80
C MET A 421 -20.30 -3.94 -13.22
N PHE A 422 -19.35 -4.17 -14.11
CA PHE A 422 -19.56 -4.04 -15.54
C PHE A 422 -20.16 -5.32 -16.10
N ARG A 423 -21.16 -5.18 -16.97
CA ARG A 423 -21.82 -6.28 -17.66
C ARG A 423 -21.70 -6.10 -19.17
N ASN A 424 -21.59 -7.21 -19.89
CA ASN A 424 -21.66 -7.25 -21.35
C ASN A 424 -23.08 -7.70 -21.74
N LEU A 425 -23.91 -6.74 -22.16
CA LEU A 425 -25.29 -6.93 -22.54
C LEU A 425 -25.43 -6.95 -24.07
N SER A 426 -26.35 -7.77 -24.59
CA SER A 426 -26.65 -7.79 -26.02
C SER A 426 -27.42 -6.55 -26.49
N GLU A 427 -28.13 -5.88 -25.58
CA GLU A 427 -28.97 -4.70 -25.85
C GLU A 427 -28.82 -3.68 -24.71
N ASN A 428 -29.01 -2.39 -25.04
CA ASN A 428 -28.98 -1.28 -24.08
C ASN A 428 -27.65 -1.17 -23.27
N GLN A 429 -26.54 -1.63 -23.85
CA GLN A 429 -25.21 -1.55 -23.21
C GLN A 429 -24.86 -0.12 -22.81
N ASP A 430 -25.17 0.87 -23.64
CA ASP A 430 -24.86 2.27 -23.37
C ASP A 430 -25.62 2.79 -22.14
N ILE A 431 -26.84 2.31 -21.90
CA ILE A 431 -27.63 2.66 -20.72
C ILE A 431 -27.03 2.00 -19.47
N HIS A 432 -26.60 0.73 -19.57
CA HIS A 432 -25.90 0.08 -18.47
C HIS A 432 -24.59 0.80 -18.11
N ASP A 433 -23.78 1.16 -19.10
CA ASP A 433 -22.53 1.89 -18.87
C ASP A 433 -22.79 3.26 -18.21
N LYS A 434 -23.85 3.98 -18.63
CA LYS A 434 -24.31 5.21 -17.96
C LYS A 434 -24.78 4.95 -16.54
N SER A 435 -25.49 3.85 -16.29
CA SER A 435 -25.92 3.46 -14.94
C SER A 435 -24.75 3.22 -14.00
N VAL A 436 -23.69 2.52 -14.44
CA VAL A 436 -22.51 2.26 -13.61
C VAL A 436 -21.76 3.57 -13.31
N ALA A 437 -21.57 4.43 -14.31
CA ALA A 437 -20.95 5.74 -14.11
C ALA A 437 -21.76 6.63 -13.14
N TYR A 438 -23.08 6.69 -13.32
CA TYR A 438 -23.97 7.48 -12.47
C TYR A 438 -24.09 6.93 -11.04
N TYR A 439 -24.05 5.60 -10.86
CA TYR A 439 -23.94 4.99 -9.54
C TYR A 439 -22.69 5.47 -8.81
N GLY A 440 -21.53 5.42 -9.48
CA GLY A 440 -20.27 5.93 -8.94
C GLY A 440 -20.37 7.41 -8.55
N GLU A 441 -20.88 8.26 -9.45
CA GLU A 441 -21.12 9.69 -9.18
C GLU A 441 -22.00 9.91 -7.95
N TYR A 442 -23.16 9.25 -7.91
CA TYR A 442 -24.17 9.49 -6.89
C TYR A 442 -23.69 9.01 -5.51
N VAL A 443 -23.11 7.80 -5.42
CA VAL A 443 -22.55 7.27 -4.17
C VAL A 443 -21.42 8.16 -3.67
N THR A 444 -20.50 8.60 -4.54
CA THR A 444 -19.43 9.54 -4.16
C THR A 444 -19.99 10.81 -3.53
N LYS A 445 -20.94 11.45 -4.23
CA LYS A 445 -21.55 12.71 -3.79
C LYS A 445 -22.25 12.55 -2.45
N VAL A 446 -23.07 11.52 -2.30
CA VAL A 446 -23.90 11.33 -1.10
C VAL A 446 -23.06 10.86 0.09
N ALA A 447 -22.02 10.04 -0.12
CA ALA A 447 -21.04 9.71 0.91
C ALA A 447 -20.41 11.00 1.47
N LYS A 448 -19.89 11.88 0.61
CA LYS A 448 -19.31 13.16 1.04
C LYS A 448 -20.32 14.04 1.77
N ASN A 449 -21.54 14.18 1.25
CA ASN A 449 -22.60 14.97 1.89
C ASN A 449 -22.94 14.49 3.32
N ASN A 450 -22.65 13.22 3.64
CA ASN A 450 -22.89 12.63 4.94
C ASN A 450 -21.62 12.48 5.79
N GLY A 451 -20.49 13.04 5.35
CA GLY A 451 -19.22 13.00 6.09
C GLY A 451 -18.42 11.72 5.93
N CYS A 452 -18.72 10.93 4.90
CA CYS A 452 -18.01 9.71 4.57
C CYS A 452 -17.03 9.96 3.42
N VAL A 453 -15.75 9.64 3.60
CA VAL A 453 -14.73 9.72 2.55
C VAL A 453 -14.92 8.54 1.57
N PRO A 454 -15.14 8.76 0.27
CA PRO A 454 -15.45 7.68 -0.67
C PRO A 454 -14.20 7.06 -1.31
N PHE A 455 -14.05 5.73 -1.23
CA PHE A 455 -13.01 4.97 -1.93
C PHE A 455 -13.61 3.97 -2.92
N TYR A 456 -13.44 4.25 -4.21
CA TYR A 456 -13.97 3.40 -5.29
C TYR A 456 -13.22 2.06 -5.35
N TRP A 457 -13.92 0.93 -5.41
CA TRP A 457 -13.31 -0.39 -5.56
C TRP A 457 -12.88 -0.63 -7.01
N GLU A 458 -11.57 -0.66 -7.25
CA GLU A 458 -11.01 -0.87 -8.58
C GLU A 458 -10.04 -2.05 -8.60
N THR A 459 -10.31 -3.03 -9.47
CA THR A 459 -9.55 -4.27 -9.66
C THR A 459 -8.85 -4.35 -11.02
N GLY A 460 -8.83 -3.23 -11.76
CA GLY A 460 -8.23 -3.11 -13.08
C GLY A 460 -9.27 -3.10 -14.20
N SER A 461 -10.51 -2.66 -13.95
CA SER A 461 -11.54 -2.51 -14.99
C SER A 461 -11.64 -1.07 -15.53
N VAL A 462 -11.37 -0.08 -14.68
CA VAL A 462 -11.51 1.36 -14.98
C VAL A 462 -10.16 2.00 -15.32
N ILE A 463 -9.08 1.56 -14.67
CA ILE A 463 -7.72 2.06 -14.83
C ILE A 463 -6.81 0.96 -15.36
N ASN A 464 -5.93 1.29 -16.30
CA ASN A 464 -4.90 0.39 -16.78
C ASN A 464 -3.81 0.22 -15.72
N ARG A 465 -3.66 -0.99 -15.18
CA ARG A 465 -2.68 -1.31 -14.12
C ARG A 465 -1.21 -1.17 -14.56
N LYS A 466 -0.94 -1.08 -15.87
CA LYS A 466 0.42 -0.91 -16.38
C LYS A 466 0.95 0.52 -16.24
N ASP A 467 0.09 1.51 -16.47
CA ASP A 467 0.52 2.92 -16.63
C ASP A 467 -0.43 3.94 -15.99
N GLY A 468 -1.53 3.48 -15.39
CA GLY A 468 -2.53 4.33 -14.75
C GLY A 468 -3.41 5.12 -15.72
N SER A 469 -3.36 4.81 -17.02
CA SER A 469 -4.27 5.42 -18.02
C SER A 469 -5.72 5.01 -17.80
N VAL A 470 -6.66 5.93 -18.03
CA VAL A 470 -8.10 5.69 -17.84
C VAL A 470 -8.66 4.87 -19.01
N LYS A 471 -9.28 3.73 -18.71
CA LYS A 471 -9.97 2.87 -19.69
C LYS A 471 -11.45 3.20 -19.83
N LYS A 472 -12.09 3.62 -18.73
CA LYS A 472 -13.53 3.94 -18.69
C LYS A 472 -13.75 5.36 -18.20
N GLN A 473 -13.56 6.32 -19.11
CA GLN A 473 -13.57 7.75 -18.80
C GLN A 473 -14.87 8.21 -18.12
N ALA A 474 -16.03 7.74 -18.57
CA ALA A 474 -17.31 8.12 -17.99
C ALA A 474 -17.42 7.79 -16.49
N VAL A 475 -16.80 6.70 -16.02
CA VAL A 475 -16.78 6.35 -14.59
C VAL A 475 -15.90 7.33 -13.82
N VAL A 476 -14.68 7.59 -14.30
CA VAL A 476 -13.77 8.56 -13.66
C VAL A 476 -14.38 9.96 -13.63
N ASP A 477 -14.99 10.41 -14.73
CA ASP A 477 -15.69 11.70 -14.80
C ASP A 477 -16.83 11.77 -13.78
N GLY A 478 -17.62 10.69 -13.65
CA GLY A 478 -18.68 10.58 -12.65
C GLY A 478 -18.16 10.65 -11.23
N LEU A 479 -17.09 9.91 -10.90
CA LEU A 479 -16.43 9.95 -9.59
C LEU A 479 -15.93 11.36 -9.27
N MET A 480 -15.24 12.01 -10.20
CA MET A 480 -14.71 13.37 -9.98
C MET A 480 -15.81 14.41 -9.86
N LYS A 481 -16.89 14.29 -10.65
CA LYS A 481 -18.08 15.14 -10.53
C LYS A 481 -18.76 14.96 -9.17
N GLY A 482 -18.97 13.71 -8.74
CA GLY A 482 -19.53 13.42 -7.42
C GLY A 482 -18.66 13.97 -6.29
N ALA A 483 -17.34 13.85 -6.42
CA ALA A 483 -16.38 14.41 -5.47
C ALA A 483 -16.41 15.95 -5.45
N GLN A 484 -16.58 16.61 -6.59
CA GLN A 484 -16.68 18.07 -6.69
C GLN A 484 -18.00 18.61 -6.13
N GLU A 485 -19.12 17.94 -6.41
CA GLU A 485 -20.46 18.36 -5.99
C GLU A 485 -20.74 18.04 -4.52
N GLY A 486 -20.17 16.94 -4.00
CA GLY A 486 -20.31 16.51 -2.63
C GLY A 486 -19.60 17.44 -1.66
N LYS A 487 -20.31 17.88 -0.61
CA LYS A 487 -19.82 18.82 0.40
C LYS A 487 -19.87 18.17 1.76
N TYR A 488 -18.70 18.00 2.39
CA TYR A 488 -18.66 17.50 3.76
C TYR A 488 -19.48 18.39 4.71
N PRO A 489 -20.16 17.81 5.72
CA PRO A 489 -21.12 18.53 6.55
C PRO A 489 -20.48 19.31 7.72
N TRP A 490 -19.21 19.71 7.60
CA TRP A 490 -18.45 20.44 8.60
C TRP A 490 -17.78 21.69 8.03
#